data_AF-A0A081XUW0-F1
#
_entry.id   AF-A0A081XUW0-F1
#
_cell.length_a   1.000
_cell.length_b   1.000
_cell.length_c   1.000
_cell.angle_alpha   90.00
_cell.angle_beta   90.00
_cell.angle_gamma   90.00
#
_symmetry.space_group_name_H-M   'P 1'
#
loop_
_entity.id
_entity.type
_entity.pdbx_description
1 polymer ?
#
loop_
_entity_poly.entity_id
_entity_poly.type
_entity_poly.pdbx_seq_one_letter_code
_entity_poly.pdbx_strand_id
1 'polypeptide(L)' 'MDKRSLAQLAGRFRDAEARTEILRQELAVAIRQADTDGVAQKDICEATGYTRQQVRRIVRAADSDGEQSADSPQDDQ' A
#
# COMPACT_ATOMS: atom_id res chain seq x y z
N MET A 1 -9.30 21.71 -27.94
CA MET A 1 -8.34 20.69 -27.47
C MET A 1 -8.01 19.81 -28.67
N ASP A 2 -6.73 19.62 -28.99
CA ASP A 2 -6.29 18.83 -30.15
C ASP A 2 -5.73 17.45 -29.72
N LYS A 3 -5.51 16.56 -30.69
CA LYS A 3 -5.04 15.18 -30.44
C LYS A 3 -3.74 15.15 -29.65
N ARG A 4 -2.83 16.10 -29.91
CA ARG A 4 -1.53 16.18 -29.23
C ARG A 4 -1.69 16.56 -27.77
N SER A 5 -2.53 17.55 -27.46
CA SER A 5 -2.83 17.96 -26.08
C SER A 5 -3.53 16.84 -25.30
N LEU A 6 -4.46 16.10 -25.93
CA LEU A 6 -5.13 14.95 -25.30
C LEU A 6 -4.14 13.83 -24.97
N ALA A 7 -3.24 13.48 -25.90
CA ALA A 7 -2.23 12.45 -25.68
C ALA A 7 -1.27 12.80 -24.53
N GLN A 8 -0.88 14.07 -24.42
CA GLN A 8 -0.04 14.55 -23.31
C GLN A 8 -0.76 14.47 -21.97
N LEU A 9 -2.03 14.87 -21.91
CA LEU A 9 -2.81 14.79 -20.68
C LEU A 9 -3.01 13.33 -20.23
N ALA A 10 -3.32 12.43 -21.18
CA ALA A 10 -3.46 11.00 -20.90
C ALA A 10 -2.14 10.37 -20.41
N GLY A 11 -0.98 10.80 -20.94
CA GLY A 11 0.33 10.38 -20.44
C GLY A 11 0.54 10.81 -18.98
N ARG A 12 0.38 12.10 -18.70
CA ARG A 12 0.53 12.65 -17.33
C ARG A 12 -0.40 11.98 -16.32
N PHE A 13 -1.61 11.63 -16.75
CA PHE A 13 -2.57 10.92 -15.92
C PHE A 13 -2.05 9.53 -15.53
N ARG A 14 -1.64 8.71 -16.50
CA ARG A 14 -1.07 7.37 -16.22
C ARG A 14 0.17 7.44 -15.35
N ASP A 15 1.05 8.42 -15.58
CA ASP A 15 2.23 8.62 -14.74
C ASP A 15 1.85 8.99 -13.30
N ALA A 16 0.79 9.80 -13.13
CA ALA A 16 0.26 10.13 -11.80
C ALA A 16 -0.39 8.93 -11.13
N GLU A 17 -1.12 8.09 -11.87
CA GLU A 17 -1.68 6.83 -11.35
C GLU A 17 -0.57 5.90 -10.85
N ALA A 18 0.47 5.68 -11.65
CA ALA A 18 1.60 4.84 -11.28
C ALA A 18 2.30 5.34 -10.00
N ARG A 19 2.58 6.65 -9.92
CA ARG A 19 3.16 7.25 -8.70
C ARG A 19 2.23 7.14 -7.49
N THR A 20 0.93 7.33 -7.69
CA THR A 20 -0.06 7.22 -6.61
C THR A 20 -0.12 5.79 -6.08
N GLU A 21 -0.01 4.79 -6.95
CA GLU A 21 -0.01 3.40 -6.54
C GLU A 21 1.22 3.06 -5.68
N ILE A 22 2.40 3.51 -6.07
CA ILE A 22 3.62 3.36 -5.26
C ILE A 22 3.42 4.01 -3.88
N LEU A 23 2.94 5.25 -3.84
CA LEU A 23 2.71 5.96 -2.58
C LEU A 23 1.66 5.27 -1.69
N ARG A 24 0.64 4.61 -2.26
CA ARG A 24 -0.32 3.83 -1.47
C ARG A 24 0.36 2.63 -0.79
N GLN A 25 1.26 1.94 -1.49
CA GLN A 25 1.99 0.80 -0.95
C GLN A 25 2.94 1.26 0.16
N GLU A 26 3.68 2.35 -0.05
CA GLU A 26 4.54 2.96 0.96
C GLU A 26 3.75 3.40 2.20
N LEU A 27 2.59 4.05 2.00
CA LEU A 27 1.71 4.43 3.10
C LEU A 27 1.20 3.21 3.87
N ALA A 28 0.85 2.13 3.18
CA ALA A 28 0.42 0.88 3.83
C ALA A 28 1.53 0.28 4.70
N VAL A 29 2.79 0.30 4.22
CA VAL A 29 3.96 -0.11 5.02
C VAL A 29 4.12 0.78 6.25
N ALA A 30 4.05 2.10 6.08
CA ALA A 30 4.18 3.05 7.18
C ALA A 30 3.08 2.89 8.25
N ILE A 31 1.83 2.63 7.84
CA ILE A 31 0.72 2.33 8.76
C ILE A 31 1.01 1.10 9.61
N ARG A 32 1.55 0.04 9.00
CA ARG A 32 1.90 -1.19 9.72
C ARG A 32 3.05 -1.00 10.69
N GLN A 33 4.08 -0.24 10.28
CA GLN A 33 5.19 0.08 11.14
C GLN A 33 4.72 0.89 12.35
N ALA A 34 3.86 1.90 12.14
CA ALA A 34 3.30 2.70 13.23
C ALA A 34 2.49 1.85 14.23
N ASP A 35 1.68 0.91 13.75
CA ASP A 35 0.95 -0.04 14.62
C ASP A 35 1.92 -0.93 15.42
N THR A 36 2.98 -1.43 14.77
CA THR A 36 4.07 -2.21 15.41
C THR A 36 4.82 -1.41 16.47
N ASP A 37 5.06 -0.13 16.22
CA ASP A 37 5.73 0.80 17.13
C ASP A 37 4.81 1.25 18.29
N GLY A 38 3.57 0.76 18.34
CA GLY A 38 2.61 1.05 19.39
C GLY A 38 1.90 2.40 19.25
N VAL A 39 1.96 3.04 18.08
CA VAL A 39 1.18 4.26 17.80
C VAL A 39 -0.31 3.90 17.87
N ALA A 40 -1.08 4.69 18.61
CA ALA A 40 -2.50 4.42 18.77
C ALA A 40 -3.23 4.51 17.41
N GLN A 41 -4.13 3.56 17.12
CA GLN A 41 -4.89 3.57 15.86
C GLN A 41 -5.71 4.85 15.64
N LYS A 42 -6.11 5.53 16.72
CA LYS A 42 -6.77 6.84 16.62
C LYS A 42 -5.85 7.86 15.93
N ASP A 43 -4.60 7.93 16.35
CA ASP A 43 -3.61 8.88 15.82
C ASP A 43 -3.21 8.51 14.39
N ILE A 44 -3.12 7.21 14.08
CA ILE A 44 -2.93 6.72 12.71
C ILE A 44 -4.09 7.16 11.80
N CYS A 45 -5.34 7.03 12.25
CA CYS A 45 -6.51 7.49 11.49
C CYS A 45 -6.49 9.00 11.26
N GLU A 46 -6.13 9.78 12.30
CA GLU A 46 -6.04 11.24 12.20
C GLU A 46 -4.93 11.68 11.23
N ALA A 47 -3.76 11.04 11.26
CA ALA A 47 -2.63 11.39 10.40
C ALA A 47 -2.86 10.98 8.92
N THR A 48 -3.52 9.86 8.67
CA THR A 48 -3.71 9.31 7.32
C THR A 48 -5.02 9.72 6.66
N GLY A 49 -6.00 10.19 7.44
CA GLY A 49 -7.37 10.44 6.99
C GLY A 49 -8.16 9.15 6.69
N TYR A 50 -7.60 7.98 6.99
CA TYR A 50 -8.29 6.71 6.79
C TYR A 50 -9.27 6.43 7.92
N THR A 51 -10.34 5.71 7.58
CA THR A 51 -11.25 5.16 8.58
C THR A 51 -10.56 4.08 9.40
N ARG A 52 -11.01 3.87 10.64
CA ARG A 52 -10.52 2.77 11.49
C ARG A 52 -10.62 1.40 10.81
N GLN A 53 -11.67 1.17 10.02
CA GLN A 53 -11.83 -0.08 9.28
C GLN A 53 -10.74 -0.28 8.22
N GLN A 54 -10.38 0.79 7.50
CA GLN A 54 -9.30 0.74 6.50
C GLN A 54 -7.95 0.49 7.17
N VAL A 55 -7.62 1.23 8.23
CA VAL A 55 -6.38 1.02 9.01
C VAL A 55 -6.29 -0.42 9.51
N ARG A 56 -7.35 -0.93 10.15
CA ARG A 56 -7.41 -2.32 10.62
C ARG A 56 -7.23 -3.35 9.50
N ARG A 57 -7.74 -3.09 8.29
CA ARG A 57 -7.54 -3.98 7.13
C ARG A 57 -6.10 -3.99 6.67
N ILE A 58 -5.45 -2.83 6.62
CA ILE A 58 -4.05 -2.67 6.19
C ILE A 58 -3.10 -3.35 7.17
N VAL A 59 -3.33 -3.20 8.48
CA VAL A 59 -2.56 -3.85 9.54
C VAL A 59 -2.64 -5.37 9.40
N ARG A 60 -3.87 -5.91 9.34
CA ARG A 60 -4.11 -7.37 9.27
C ARG A 60 -3.68 -8.04 7.97
N ALA A 61 -3.60 -7.30 6.87
CA ALA A 61 -3.19 -7.88 5.59
C ALA A 61 -1.73 -8.37 5.62
N ALA A 62 -0.84 -7.73 6.40
CA ALA A 62 0.53 -8.21 6.55
C ALA A 62 0.64 -9.54 7.29
N ASP A 63 -0.28 -9.82 8.23
CA ASP A 63 -0.32 -11.10 8.93
C ASP A 63 -0.65 -12.26 7.97
N SER A 64 -1.23 -11.97 6.79
CA SER A 64 -1.60 -12.98 5.79
C SER A 64 -0.53 -13.19 4.71
N ASP A 65 0.26 -12.17 4.39
CA ASP A 65 1.33 -12.25 3.37
C ASP A 65 2.64 -12.87 3.91
N GLY A 66 2.79 -13.01 5.23
CA GLY A 66 3.95 -13.65 5.87
C GLY A 66 4.00 -15.18 5.77
N GLU A 67 2.89 -15.84 5.40
CA GLU A 67 2.76 -17.31 5.46
C GLU A 67 3.10 -18.03 4.13
N GLN A 68 3.53 -17.32 3.08
CA GLN A 68 3.80 -17.92 1.75
C GLN A 68 5.28 -18.14 1.40
N SER A 69 6.22 -17.98 2.34
CA SER A 69 7.67 -18.13 2.05
C SER A 69 8.41 -19.19 2.86
N ALA A 70 7.70 -20.06 3.58
CA ALA A 70 8.34 -21.15 4.34
C ALA A 70 7.56 -22.46 4.19
N ASP A 71 7.70 -23.15 3.05
CA ASP A 71 7.85 -24.61 3.00
C ASP A 71 8.06 -25.10 1.56
N SER A 72 9.29 -25.49 1.22
CA SER A 72 9.58 -26.53 0.23
C SER A 72 11.03 -26.97 0.47
N PRO A 73 11.25 -28.07 1.21
CA PRO A 73 12.54 -28.73 1.25
C PRO A 73 12.85 -29.24 -0.16
N GLN A 74 14.04 -28.92 -0.66
CA GLN A 74 14.62 -29.58 -1.82
C GLN A 74 14.88 -31.04 -1.42
N ASP A 75 14.05 -31.97 -1.88
CA ASP A 75 14.42 -33.38 -1.90
C ASP A 75 15.22 -33.67 -3.18
N ASP A 76 16.52 -33.85 -2.96
CA ASP A 76 17.46 -34.54 -3.86
C ASP A 76 16.91 -35.93 -4.21
N GLN A 77 16.82 -36.24 -5.52
CA GLN A 77 16.99 -37.60 -6.06
C GLN A 77 17.23 -37.59 -7.57
#